data_AF-A0A540V2C7-F1
#
_entry.id   AF-A0A540V2C7-F1
#
_cell.length_a   1.000
_cell.length_b   1.000
_cell.length_c   1.000
_cell.angle_alpha   90.00
_cell.angle_beta   90.00
_cell.angle_gamma   90.00
#
_symmetry.space_group_name_H-M   'P 1'
#
loop_
_entity.id
_entity.type
_entity.pdbx_description
1 polymer ?
#
loop_
_entity_poly.entity_id
_entity_poly.type
_entity_poly.pdbx_seq_one_letter_code
_entity_poly.pdbx_strand_id
1 'polypeptide(L)'
;MENKDLKIVKQPKYQKIAADIASKIVEGKYAIGEKIYARSSLASQYGVSAETARRAIAVLQDLEIVEATKGSGVVIKSSEKAANFIKQFLDVESIHQIQLEMFKSINRQKEELEKLKEITERLVSRTERFRSINPFVPFHIEIKRVSPHLSKTIGEINFWHHTMATIVGIRRGEELIISPGPYATIEMGDVIYFIGNDECLERVQKFLFPN
;
A
#
# COMPACT_ATOMS: atom_id res chain seq x y z
N MET A 1 4.15 12.97 -12.70
CA MET A 1 3.80 13.99 -11.68
C MET A 1 4.83 13.92 -10.58
N GLU A 2 5.43 15.06 -10.29
CA GLU A 2 6.70 15.25 -9.58
C GLU A 2 6.71 14.67 -8.16
N ASN A 3 7.70 13.82 -7.87
CA ASN A 3 8.14 13.53 -6.50
C ASN A 3 8.88 14.76 -5.98
N LYS A 4 8.13 15.74 -5.47
CA LYS A 4 8.69 16.93 -4.84
C LYS A 4 9.24 16.51 -3.48
N ASP A 5 10.56 16.53 -3.38
CA ASP A 5 11.38 16.28 -2.21
C ASP A 5 10.64 16.44 -0.88
N LEU A 6 10.30 15.32 -0.25
CA LEU A 6 10.11 15.26 1.20
C LEU A 6 11.48 15.55 1.82
N LYS A 7 11.83 16.84 1.92
CA LYS A 7 12.98 17.30 2.70
C LYS A 7 12.83 16.70 4.08
N ILE A 8 13.66 15.69 4.38
CA ILE A 8 13.87 15.21 5.73
C ILE A 8 14.31 16.45 6.52
N VAL A 9 13.40 17.03 7.29
CA VAL A 9 13.68 18.19 8.14
C VAL A 9 14.59 17.67 9.23
N LYS A 10 15.89 17.64 8.93
CA LYS A 10 16.92 17.25 9.88
C LYS A 10 16.82 18.24 11.02
N GLN A 11 16.36 17.76 12.17
CA GLN A 11 16.13 18.61 13.33
C GLN A 11 17.37 19.45 13.62
N PRO A 12 17.19 20.76 13.85
CA PRO A 12 18.30 21.62 14.18
C PRO A 12 19.00 21.19 15.48
N LYS A 13 20.34 21.10 15.43
CA LYS A 13 21.17 20.68 16.58
C LYS A 13 20.88 21.46 17.87
N TYR A 14 20.50 22.74 17.77
CA TYR A 14 20.19 23.58 18.94
C TYR A 14 18.93 23.13 19.69
N GLN A 15 17.93 22.56 19.00
CA GLN A 15 16.69 22.07 19.65
C GLN A 15 16.97 20.82 20.48
N LYS A 16 17.83 19.92 19.99
CA LYS A 16 18.28 18.74 20.75
C LYS A 16 19.04 19.12 22.02
N ILE A 17 19.90 20.15 21.93
CA ILE A 17 20.62 20.66 23.10
C ILE A 17 19.64 21.27 24.12
N ALA A 18 18.66 22.05 23.65
CA ALA A 18 17.62 22.61 24.52
C ALA A 18 16.82 21.51 25.22
N ALA A 19 16.41 20.46 24.50
CA ALA A 19 15.68 19.32 25.06
C ALA A 19 16.51 18.57 26.11
N ASP A 20 17.80 18.34 25.86
CA ASP A 20 18.70 17.68 26.82
C ASP A 20 18.88 18.51 28.11
N ILE A 21 19.06 19.83 27.98
CA ILE A 21 19.16 20.73 29.15
C ILE A 21 17.84 20.71 29.93
N ALA A 22 16.69 20.77 29.25
CA ALA A 22 15.38 20.67 29.89
C ALA A 22 15.24 19.34 30.65
N SER A 23 15.66 18.21 30.07
CA SER A 23 15.66 16.91 30.75
C SER A 23 16.51 16.92 32.01
N LYS A 24 17.71 17.53 31.96
CA LYS A 24 18.57 17.67 33.15
C LYS A 24 17.94 18.53 34.25
N ILE A 25 17.14 19.54 33.90
CA ILE A 25 16.37 20.34 34.86
C ILE A 25 15.26 19.50 35.51
N VAL A 26 14.54 18.70 34.73
CA VAL A 26 13.46 17.82 35.23
C VAL A 26 14.01 16.68 36.10
N GLU A 27 15.15 16.10 35.71
CA GLU A 27 15.87 15.07 36.49
C GLU A 27 16.49 15.63 37.78
N GLY A 28 16.44 16.95 38.01
CA GLY A 28 17.00 17.60 39.20
C GLY A 28 18.52 17.76 39.18
N LYS A 29 19.19 17.53 38.04
CA LYS A 29 20.63 17.81 37.87
C LYS A 29 20.94 19.31 37.86
N TYR A 30 19.95 20.13 37.51
CA TYR A 30 19.99 21.59 37.67
C TYR A 30 18.80 22.05 38.52
N ALA A 31 19.10 22.68 39.65
CA ALA A 31 18.08 23.17 40.56
C ALA A 31 17.51 24.52 40.11
N ILE A 32 16.26 24.79 40.49
CA ILE A 32 15.66 26.12 40.29
C ILE A 32 16.49 27.15 41.06
N GLY A 33 16.83 28.27 40.40
CA GLY A 33 17.73 29.30 40.94
C GLY A 33 19.22 29.02 40.70
N GLU A 34 19.59 27.83 40.23
CA GLU A 34 20.99 27.51 39.90
C GLU A 34 21.45 28.26 38.65
N LYS A 35 22.73 28.67 38.65
CA LYS A 35 23.37 29.38 37.54
C LYS A 35 24.17 28.44 36.66
N ILE A 36 23.85 28.43 35.37
CA ILE A 36 24.57 27.71 34.32
C ILE A 36 25.37 28.69 33.47
N TYR A 37 26.66 28.42 33.27
CA TYR A 37 27.54 29.24 32.43
C TYR A 37 27.37 28.91 30.94
N ALA A 38 26.56 29.71 30.24
CA ALA A 38 26.12 29.40 28.86
C ALA A 38 27.10 29.67 27.71
N ARG A 39 28.15 30.49 27.89
CA ARG A 39 28.86 31.05 26.72
C ARG A 39 29.92 30.13 26.10
N SER A 40 30.79 29.53 26.90
CA SER A 40 31.90 28.68 26.41
C SER A 40 31.82 27.25 26.93
N SER A 41 31.38 27.07 28.18
CA SER A 41 31.29 25.76 28.82
C SER A 41 30.27 24.85 28.12
N LEU A 42 29.07 25.34 27.84
CA LEU A 42 28.04 24.60 27.10
C LEU A 42 28.46 24.27 25.65
N ALA A 43 29.10 25.21 24.96
CA ALA A 43 29.59 24.95 23.60
C ALA A 43 30.64 23.83 23.58
N SER A 44 31.56 23.83 24.56
CA SER A 44 32.58 22.79 24.73
C SER A 44 31.98 21.45 25.14
N GLN A 45 31.07 21.43 26.11
CA GLN A 45 30.44 20.20 26.62
C GLN A 45 29.66 19.45 25.54
N TYR A 46 28.99 20.18 24.66
CA TYR A 46 28.16 19.59 23.59
C TYR A 46 28.89 19.52 22.23
N GLY A 47 30.16 19.95 22.15
CA GLY A 47 30.94 19.92 20.91
C GLY A 47 30.31 20.74 19.77
N VAL A 48 29.70 21.89 20.08
CA VAL A 48 29.01 22.74 19.10
C VAL A 48 29.59 24.16 19.05
N SER A 49 29.24 24.91 18.00
CA SER A 49 29.61 26.32 17.91
C SER A 49 28.91 27.13 19.02
N ALA A 50 29.57 28.20 19.49
CA ALA A 50 29.00 29.12 20.48
C ALA A 50 27.64 29.67 20.06
N GLU A 51 27.43 29.90 18.77
CA GLU A 51 26.14 30.36 18.23
C GLU A 51 25.04 29.28 18.34
N THR A 52 25.38 28.00 18.19
CA THR A 52 24.42 26.91 18.37
C THR A 52 24.01 26.77 19.83
N ALA A 53 24.96 26.88 20.76
CA ALA A 53 24.68 26.88 22.19
C ALA A 53 23.83 28.10 22.59
N ARG A 54 24.15 29.30 22.06
CA ARG A 54 23.37 30.52 22.28
C ARG A 54 21.93 30.36 21.82
N ARG A 55 21.70 29.77 20.64
CA ARG A 55 20.36 29.48 20.13
C ARG A 55 19.59 28.48 20.99
N ALA A 56 20.25 27.44 21.52
CA ALA A 56 19.61 26.49 22.42
C ALA A 56 19.13 27.17 23.71
N ILE A 57 19.96 28.04 24.28
CA ILE A 57 19.61 28.83 25.47
C ILE A 57 18.52 29.85 25.18
N ALA A 58 18.53 30.48 24.01
CA ALA A 58 17.47 31.40 23.59
C ALA A 58 16.10 30.70 23.53
N VAL A 59 16.03 29.49 22.98
CA VAL A 59 14.78 28.70 22.97
C VAL A 59 14.27 28.42 24.39
N LEU A 60 15.16 28.03 25.31
CA LEU A 60 14.78 27.80 26.70
C LEU A 60 14.35 29.09 27.40
N GLN A 61 14.93 30.23 27.03
CA GLN A 61 14.58 31.54 27.55
C GLN A 61 13.21 32.01 27.05
N ASP A 62 12.93 31.83 25.75
CA ASP A 62 11.63 32.16 25.13
C ASP A 62 10.49 31.35 25.75
N LEU A 63 10.78 30.12 26.18
CA LEU A 63 9.85 29.25 26.90
C LEU A 63 9.81 29.52 28.42
N GLU A 64 10.54 30.53 28.90
CA GLU A 64 10.68 30.90 30.30
C GLU A 64 11.15 29.77 31.24
N ILE A 65 11.88 28.80 30.69
CA ILE A 65 12.50 27.72 31.46
C ILE A 65 13.75 28.27 32.18
N VAL A 66 14.44 29.21 31.53
CA VAL A 66 15.66 29.84 32.03
C VAL A 66 15.62 31.36 31.83
N GLU A 67 16.42 32.10 32.60
CA GLU A 67 16.55 33.56 32.49
C GLU A 67 18.02 33.97 32.33
N ALA A 68 18.33 34.75 31.29
CA ALA A 68 19.67 35.24 31.06
C ALA A 68 20.00 36.40 32.01
N THR A 69 21.09 36.28 32.77
CA THR A 69 21.60 37.37 33.63
C THR A 69 22.75 38.11 32.96
N LYS A 70 22.73 39.46 33.02
CA LYS A 70 23.78 40.31 32.45
C LYS A 70 25.16 39.88 32.97
N GLY A 71 26.01 39.40 32.05
CA GLY A 71 27.42 39.11 32.29
C GLY A 71 27.79 37.75 32.89
N SER A 72 26.85 37.00 33.49
CA SER A 72 27.24 35.93 34.44
C SER A 72 26.65 34.52 34.21
N GLY A 73 25.69 34.34 33.30
CA GLY A 73 25.12 33.01 33.00
C GLY A 73 23.60 33.01 32.84
N VAL A 74 23.01 31.83 32.93
CA VAL A 74 21.56 31.60 32.82
C VAL A 74 21.07 30.98 34.11
N VAL A 75 19.97 31.48 34.66
CA VAL A 75 19.36 30.98 35.89
C VAL A 75 18.19 30.07 35.53
N ILE A 76 18.06 28.92 36.18
CA ILE A 76 16.88 28.05 36.00
C ILE A 76 15.67 28.67 36.69
N LYS A 77 14.56 28.85 35.97
CA LYS A 77 13.34 29.50 36.47
C LYS A 77 12.23 28.51 36.79
N SER A 78 12.03 27.49 35.95
CA SER A 78 10.92 26.54 36.11
C SER A 78 11.24 25.15 35.60
N SER A 79 11.10 24.15 36.47
CA SER A 79 11.18 22.73 36.10
C SER A 79 9.88 22.23 35.44
N GLU A 80 8.73 22.79 35.81
CA GLU A 80 7.43 22.44 35.20
C GLU A 80 7.38 22.79 33.71
N LYS A 81 7.84 24.00 33.34
CA LYS A 81 7.91 24.41 31.93
C LYS A 81 8.91 23.56 31.14
N ALA A 82 10.00 23.10 31.78
CA ALA A 82 10.95 22.18 31.19
C ALA A 82 10.28 20.82 30.88
N ALA A 83 9.49 20.28 31.80
CA ALA A 83 8.75 19.04 31.61
C ALA A 83 7.74 19.12 30.44
N ASN A 84 7.00 20.24 30.36
CA ASN A 84 6.06 20.48 29.27
C ASN A 84 6.77 20.58 27.91
N PHE A 85 7.92 21.24 27.86
CA PHE A 85 8.72 21.33 26.63
C PHE A 85 9.24 19.97 26.17
N ILE A 86 9.75 19.12 27.09
CA ILE A 86 10.19 17.75 26.75
C ILE A 86 9.03 16.95 26.17
N LYS A 87 7.85 17.01 26.80
CA LYS A 87 6.67 16.29 26.34
C LYS A 87 6.29 16.69 24.91
N GLN A 88 6.21 18.00 24.64
CA GLN A 88 5.92 18.51 23.30
C GLN A 88 7.01 18.16 22.28
N PHE A 89 8.28 18.16 22.69
CA PHE A 89 9.41 17.80 21.85
C PHE A 89 9.36 16.32 21.44
N LEU A 90 9.05 15.42 22.37
CA LEU A 90 8.90 13.98 22.12
C LEU A 90 7.67 13.65 21.27
N ASP A 91 6.55 14.36 21.45
CA ASP A 91 5.33 14.14 20.66
C ASP A 91 5.58 14.40 19.16
N VAL A 92 6.33 15.44 18.82
CA VAL A 92 6.69 15.79 17.43
C VAL A 92 7.68 14.78 16.83
N GLU A 93 8.60 14.21 17.62
CA GLU A 93 9.47 13.12 17.17
C GLU A 93 8.68 11.87 16.80
N SER A 94 7.62 11.54 17.58
CA SER A 94 6.81 10.35 17.32
C SER A 94 6.09 10.40 15.97
N ILE A 95 5.52 11.55 15.60
CA ILE A 95 4.76 11.69 14.35
C ILE A 95 5.68 11.56 13.14
N HIS A 96 6.86 12.17 13.18
CA HIS A 96 7.81 12.04 12.07
C HIS A 96 8.30 10.60 11.89
N GLN A 97 8.52 9.89 13.00
CA GLN A 97 8.93 8.49 12.96
C GLN A 97 7.83 7.60 12.38
N ILE A 98 6.57 7.82 12.79
CA ILE A 98 5.40 7.14 12.20
C ILE A 98 5.29 7.43 10.69
N GLN A 99 5.51 8.68 10.27
CA GLN A 99 5.50 9.03 8.85
C GLN A 99 6.58 8.28 8.06
N LEU A 100 7.82 8.22 8.58
CA LEU A 100 8.91 7.49 7.94
C LEU A 100 8.61 5.98 7.84
N GLU A 101 8.11 5.38 8.91
CA GLU A 101 7.70 3.98 8.93
C GLU A 101 6.57 3.71 7.91
N MET A 102 5.58 4.59 7.85
CA MET A 102 4.49 4.52 6.89
C MET A 102 5.01 4.57 5.45
N PHE A 103 5.86 5.54 5.11
CA PHE A 103 6.44 5.65 3.76
C PHE A 103 7.26 4.42 3.38
N LYS A 104 8.05 3.90 4.32
CA LYS A 104 8.82 2.66 4.10
C LYS A 104 7.89 1.47 3.84
N SER A 105 6.80 1.35 4.60
CA SER A 105 5.82 0.28 4.42
C SER A 105 5.09 0.37 3.09
N ILE A 106 4.68 1.57 2.66
CA ILE A 106 4.04 1.81 1.36
C ILE A 106 4.96 1.38 0.21
N ASN A 107 6.23 1.77 0.26
CA ASN A 107 7.19 1.40 -0.78
C ASN A 107 7.39 -0.11 -0.85
N ARG A 108 7.49 -0.80 0.30
CA ARG A 108 7.57 -2.27 0.34
C ARG A 108 6.35 -2.94 -0.29
N GLN A 109 5.14 -2.49 0.06
CA GLN A 109 3.90 -3.04 -0.52
C GLN A 109 3.84 -2.85 -2.05
N LYS A 110 4.30 -1.70 -2.55
CA LYS A 110 4.35 -1.46 -4.00
C LYS A 110 5.26 -2.47 -4.72
N GLU A 111 6.44 -2.74 -4.17
CA GLU A 111 7.35 -3.76 -4.71
C GLU A 111 6.75 -5.17 -4.67
N GLU A 112 6.03 -5.51 -3.60
CA GLU A 112 5.32 -6.79 -3.49
C GLU A 112 4.21 -6.94 -4.53
N LEU A 113 3.45 -5.86 -4.78
CA LEU A 113 2.39 -5.86 -5.80
C LEU A 113 2.94 -6.02 -7.22
N GLU A 114 4.04 -5.36 -7.57
CA GLU A 114 4.68 -5.54 -8.88
C GLU A 114 5.17 -6.98 -9.07
N LYS A 115 5.75 -7.60 -8.04
CA LYS A 115 6.13 -9.02 -8.08
C LYS A 115 4.93 -9.93 -8.28
N LEU A 116 3.83 -9.68 -7.58
CA LEU A 116 2.60 -10.46 -7.75
C LEU A 116 2.05 -10.36 -9.17
N LYS A 117 2.08 -9.16 -9.75
CA LYS A 117 1.70 -8.93 -11.15
C LYS A 117 2.57 -9.75 -12.10
N GLU A 118 3.90 -9.70 -11.94
CA GLU A 118 4.83 -10.48 -12.77
C GLU A 118 4.57 -12.00 -12.66
N ILE A 119 4.34 -12.51 -11.45
CA ILE A 119 4.01 -13.92 -11.23
C ILE A 119 2.70 -14.29 -11.93
N THR A 120 1.70 -13.42 -11.86
CA THR A 120 0.40 -13.63 -12.49
C THR A 120 0.53 -13.65 -14.02
N GLU A 121 1.28 -12.71 -14.60
CA GLU A 121 1.58 -12.69 -16.05
C GLU A 121 2.34 -13.95 -16.49
N ARG A 122 3.28 -14.43 -15.67
CA ARG A 122 4.00 -15.69 -15.92
C ARG A 122 3.09 -16.92 -15.80
N LEU A 123 2.14 -16.92 -14.87
CA LEU A 123 1.16 -18.00 -14.73
C LEU A 123 0.22 -18.01 -15.93
N VAL A 124 -0.34 -16.86 -16.29
CA VAL A 124 -1.23 -16.70 -17.46
C VAL A 124 -0.50 -17.16 -18.71
N SER A 125 0.70 -16.64 -19.01
CA SER A 125 1.48 -17.05 -20.19
C SER A 125 1.86 -18.54 -20.20
N ARG A 126 2.12 -19.17 -19.04
CA ARG A 126 2.32 -20.62 -18.95
C ARG A 126 1.04 -21.40 -19.22
N THR A 127 -0.11 -20.94 -18.72
CA THR A 127 -1.40 -21.56 -19.03
C THR A 127 -1.80 -21.36 -20.50
N GLU A 128 -1.50 -20.22 -21.11
CA GLU A 128 -1.68 -19.98 -22.55
C GLU A 128 -0.78 -20.90 -23.39
N ARG A 129 0.47 -21.08 -22.99
CA ARG A 129 1.38 -22.02 -23.66
C ARG A 129 0.92 -23.47 -23.50
N PHE A 130 0.35 -23.83 -22.34
CA PHE A 130 -0.30 -25.13 -22.17
C PHE A 130 -1.51 -25.30 -23.09
N ARG A 131 -2.30 -24.24 -23.33
CA ARG A 131 -3.41 -24.21 -24.29
C ARG A 131 -2.94 -24.35 -25.75
N SER A 132 -1.84 -23.72 -26.15
CA SER A 132 -1.32 -23.85 -27.51
C SER A 132 -0.68 -25.22 -27.79
N ILE A 133 -0.22 -25.94 -26.77
CA ILE A 133 0.27 -27.33 -26.90
C ILE A 133 -0.91 -28.33 -26.87
N ASN A 134 -2.06 -27.96 -26.32
CA ASN A 134 -3.26 -28.80 -26.22
C ASN A 134 -4.52 -28.07 -26.76
N PRO A 135 -4.64 -27.88 -28.09
CA PRO A 135 -5.78 -27.21 -28.74
C PRO A 135 -7.12 -27.94 -28.57
N PHE A 136 -7.16 -29.05 -27.84
CA PHE A 136 -8.34 -29.89 -27.62
C PHE A 136 -8.97 -29.75 -26.24
N VAL A 137 -8.50 -28.84 -25.37
CA VAL A 137 -9.20 -28.58 -24.09
C VAL A 137 -10.45 -27.75 -24.37
N PRO A 138 -11.66 -28.31 -24.25
CA PRO A 138 -12.88 -27.59 -24.60
C PRO A 138 -13.24 -26.58 -23.51
N PHE A 139 -13.69 -25.39 -23.91
CA PHE A 139 -14.44 -24.51 -23.04
C PHE A 139 -15.77 -25.17 -22.67
N HIS A 140 -16.31 -24.83 -21.50
CA HIS A 140 -17.63 -25.29 -21.09
C HIS A 140 -18.50 -24.14 -20.62
N ILE A 141 -19.80 -24.21 -20.90
CA ILE A 141 -20.80 -23.27 -20.39
C ILE A 141 -22.02 -24.02 -19.91
N GLU A 142 -22.57 -23.59 -18.78
CA GLU A 142 -23.76 -24.18 -18.17
C GLU A 142 -24.98 -23.31 -18.45
N ILE A 143 -26.07 -23.92 -18.91
CA ILE A 143 -27.34 -23.23 -19.20
C ILE A 143 -28.11 -22.99 -17.89
N LYS A 144 -27.68 -21.96 -17.14
CA LYS A 144 -28.23 -21.60 -15.82
C LYS A 144 -29.49 -20.74 -15.85
N ARG A 145 -29.81 -20.13 -16.99
CA ARG A 145 -30.91 -19.16 -17.14
C ARG A 145 -31.69 -19.46 -18.41
N VAL A 146 -32.90 -18.90 -18.50
CA VAL A 146 -33.73 -18.99 -19.71
C VAL A 146 -32.97 -18.33 -20.86
N SER A 147 -32.41 -19.16 -21.74
CA SER A 147 -31.80 -18.72 -23.00
C SER A 147 -32.89 -18.64 -24.08
N PRO A 148 -32.85 -17.67 -25.00
CA PRO A 148 -33.72 -17.63 -26.19
C PRO A 148 -33.57 -18.85 -27.12
N HIS A 149 -32.55 -19.66 -26.86
CA HIS A 149 -32.17 -20.85 -27.61
C HIS A 149 -32.48 -22.17 -26.88
N LEU A 150 -33.21 -22.11 -25.75
CA LEU A 150 -33.69 -23.30 -25.07
C LEU A 150 -34.64 -24.12 -25.95
N SER A 151 -34.53 -25.44 -25.86
CA SER A 151 -35.30 -26.44 -26.59
C SER A 151 -35.17 -26.38 -28.12
N LYS A 152 -34.24 -25.57 -28.64
CA LYS A 152 -33.89 -25.56 -30.07
C LYS A 152 -32.75 -26.54 -30.34
N THR A 153 -32.70 -27.04 -31.55
CA THR A 153 -31.60 -27.93 -31.98
C THR A 153 -30.33 -27.13 -32.30
N ILE A 154 -29.16 -27.77 -32.20
CA ILE A 154 -27.87 -27.16 -32.56
C ILE A 154 -27.89 -26.63 -34.00
N GLY A 155 -28.56 -27.36 -34.91
CA GLY A 155 -28.75 -26.96 -36.30
C GLY A 155 -29.62 -25.72 -36.46
N GLU A 156 -30.75 -25.64 -35.74
CA GLU A 156 -31.65 -24.47 -35.79
C GLU A 156 -30.99 -23.17 -35.35
N ILE A 157 -30.11 -23.25 -34.35
CA ILE A 157 -29.43 -22.08 -33.81
C ILE A 157 -28.18 -21.69 -34.60
N ASN A 158 -27.78 -22.49 -35.59
CA ASN A 158 -26.57 -22.28 -36.39
C ASN A 158 -25.35 -21.91 -35.54
N PHE A 159 -25.14 -22.66 -34.45
CA PHE A 159 -24.21 -22.30 -33.37
C PHE A 159 -22.82 -21.91 -33.89
N TRP A 160 -22.25 -22.73 -34.78
CA TRP A 160 -20.93 -22.48 -35.37
C TRP A 160 -20.90 -21.19 -36.20
N HIS A 161 -21.94 -20.90 -36.98
CA HIS A 161 -21.98 -19.68 -37.81
C HIS A 161 -22.03 -18.39 -36.98
N HIS A 162 -22.61 -18.44 -35.79
CA HIS A 162 -22.75 -17.25 -34.93
C HIS A 162 -21.59 -17.10 -33.94
N THR A 163 -20.96 -18.21 -33.55
CA THR A 163 -19.96 -18.20 -32.47
C THR A 163 -18.55 -18.59 -32.94
N MET A 164 -18.42 -19.15 -34.14
CA MET A 164 -17.19 -19.76 -34.67
C MET A 164 -16.60 -20.82 -33.72
N ALA A 165 -17.47 -21.44 -32.91
CA ALA A 165 -17.11 -22.49 -31.96
C ALA A 165 -17.74 -23.82 -32.39
N THR A 166 -16.97 -24.89 -32.28
CA THR A 166 -17.43 -26.25 -32.57
C THR A 166 -17.81 -26.94 -31.28
N ILE A 167 -19.06 -27.40 -31.16
CA ILE A 167 -19.51 -28.18 -30.01
C ILE A 167 -18.90 -29.57 -30.11
N VAL A 168 -18.20 -29.99 -29.06
CA VAL A 168 -17.60 -31.32 -28.94
C VAL A 168 -18.37 -32.25 -28.01
N GLY A 169 -19.20 -31.70 -27.13
CA GLY A 169 -20.08 -32.50 -26.28
C GLY A 169 -21.13 -31.68 -25.55
N ILE A 170 -22.18 -32.36 -25.09
CA ILE A 170 -23.20 -31.82 -24.19
C ILE A 170 -23.35 -32.79 -23.03
N ARG A 171 -23.18 -32.31 -21.80
CA ARG A 171 -23.46 -33.09 -20.60
C ARG A 171 -24.81 -32.69 -20.03
N ARG A 172 -25.69 -33.67 -19.89
CA ARG A 172 -27.04 -33.54 -19.33
C ARG A 172 -27.13 -34.41 -18.08
N GLY A 173 -27.07 -33.78 -16.91
CA GLY A 173 -26.95 -34.51 -15.65
C GLY A 173 -25.66 -35.38 -15.62
N GLU A 174 -25.84 -36.69 -15.57
CA GLU A 174 -24.76 -37.70 -15.58
C GLU A 174 -24.39 -38.18 -17.00
N GLU A 175 -25.24 -37.93 -18.00
CA GLU A 175 -24.99 -38.36 -19.38
C GLU A 175 -24.11 -37.35 -20.11
N LEU A 176 -23.09 -37.86 -20.82
CA LEU A 176 -22.23 -37.07 -21.70
C LEU A 176 -22.45 -37.50 -23.15
N ILE A 177 -23.04 -36.61 -23.94
CA ILE A 177 -23.21 -36.77 -25.38
C ILE A 177 -21.94 -36.22 -26.05
N ILE A 178 -21.13 -37.09 -26.64
CA ILE A 178 -19.93 -36.70 -27.39
C ILE A 178 -20.30 -36.49 -28.86
N SER A 179 -19.78 -35.43 -29.47
CA SER A 179 -20.03 -35.05 -30.87
C SER A 179 -21.53 -34.99 -31.22
N PRO A 180 -22.29 -34.08 -30.57
CA PRO A 180 -23.72 -33.98 -30.80
C PRO A 180 -24.00 -33.57 -32.25
N GLY A 181 -24.90 -34.31 -32.91
CA GLY A 181 -25.35 -34.00 -34.25
C GLY A 181 -26.23 -32.73 -34.32
N PRO A 182 -26.61 -32.27 -35.53
CA PRO A 182 -27.41 -31.06 -35.71
C PRO A 182 -28.79 -31.11 -35.03
N TYR A 183 -29.30 -32.31 -34.73
CA TYR A 183 -30.60 -32.52 -34.09
C TYR A 183 -30.56 -32.50 -32.56
N ALA A 184 -29.38 -32.44 -31.94
CA ALA A 184 -29.28 -32.38 -30.48
C ALA A 184 -29.87 -31.07 -29.96
N THR A 185 -30.67 -31.15 -28.90
CA THR A 185 -31.32 -29.99 -28.28
C THR A 185 -30.51 -29.44 -27.12
N ILE A 186 -30.64 -28.14 -26.87
CA ILE A 186 -30.09 -27.48 -25.68
C ILE A 186 -31.19 -27.36 -24.63
N GLU A 187 -30.95 -27.91 -23.44
CA GLU A 187 -31.88 -27.88 -22.32
C GLU A 187 -31.32 -27.12 -21.12
N MET A 188 -32.22 -26.76 -20.20
CA MET A 188 -31.84 -26.08 -18.97
C MET A 188 -31.02 -27.04 -18.08
N GLY A 189 -29.88 -26.56 -17.57
CA GLY A 189 -28.95 -27.39 -16.82
C GLY A 189 -27.94 -28.18 -17.67
N ASP A 190 -28.02 -28.12 -19.00
CA ASP A 190 -27.00 -28.69 -19.87
C ASP A 190 -25.65 -27.95 -19.70
N VAL A 191 -24.56 -28.72 -19.76
CA VAL A 191 -23.19 -28.19 -19.87
C VAL A 191 -22.66 -28.47 -21.27
N ILE A 192 -22.52 -27.42 -22.06
CA ILE A 192 -22.06 -27.49 -23.45
C ILE A 192 -20.54 -27.35 -23.45
N TYR A 193 -19.84 -28.33 -24.02
CA TYR A 193 -18.40 -28.33 -24.26
C TYR A 193 -18.12 -27.95 -25.72
N PHE A 194 -17.30 -26.94 -25.95
CA PHE A 194 -16.97 -26.43 -27.27
C PHE A 194 -15.52 -25.99 -27.41
N ILE A 195 -14.99 -26.01 -28.62
CA ILE A 195 -13.62 -25.59 -28.96
C ILE A 195 -13.71 -24.46 -29.99
N GLY A 196 -12.84 -23.45 -29.85
CA GLY A 196 -12.73 -22.33 -30.79
C GLY A 196 -11.49 -21.49 -30.49
N ASN A 197 -11.36 -20.35 -31.15
CA ASN A 197 -10.30 -19.38 -30.87
C ASN A 197 -10.47 -18.71 -29.48
N ASP A 198 -9.48 -17.93 -29.03
CA ASP A 198 -9.46 -17.33 -27.68
C ASP A 198 -10.70 -16.47 -27.36
N GLU A 199 -11.32 -15.89 -28.38
CA GLU A 199 -12.53 -15.06 -28.27
C GLU A 199 -13.84 -15.87 -28.29
N CYS A 200 -13.79 -17.19 -28.50
CA CYS A 200 -15.00 -18.00 -28.69
C CYS A 200 -15.89 -18.04 -27.44
N LEU A 201 -15.30 -18.03 -26.24
CA LEU A 201 -16.04 -18.04 -24.99
C LEU A 201 -16.95 -16.80 -24.86
N GLU A 202 -16.44 -15.62 -25.20
CA GLU A 202 -17.19 -14.37 -25.13
C GLU A 202 -18.34 -14.36 -26.15
N ARG A 203 -18.09 -14.83 -27.38
CA ARG A 203 -19.13 -14.93 -28.41
C ARG A 203 -20.23 -15.91 -28.03
N VAL A 204 -19.86 -17.09 -27.49
CA VAL A 204 -20.82 -18.10 -27.02
C VAL A 204 -21.65 -17.56 -25.85
N GLN A 205 -21.03 -16.85 -24.90
CA GLN A 205 -21.76 -16.22 -23.79
C GLN A 205 -22.78 -15.20 -24.28
N LYS A 206 -22.38 -14.28 -25.17
CA LYS A 206 -23.29 -13.27 -25.75
C LYS A 206 -24.42 -13.91 -26.56
N PHE A 207 -24.13 -15.01 -27.25
CA PHE A 207 -25.11 -15.71 -28.08
C PHE A 207 -26.14 -16.47 -27.22
N LEU A 208 -25.70 -17.19 -26.19
CA LEU A 208 -26.60 -17.98 -25.34
C LEU A 208 -27.32 -17.13 -24.28
N PHE A 209 -26.72 -16.03 -23.84
CA PHE A 209 -27.26 -15.12 -22.84
C PHE A 209 -27.22 -13.66 -23.33
N PRO A 210 -28.03 -13.29 -24.33
CA PRO A 210 -28.17 -11.88 -24.71
C PRO A 210 -28.79 -11.11 -23.53
N ASN A 211 -28.20 -9.95 -23.21
CA ASN A 211 -28.70 -9.02 -22.19
C ASN A 211 -30.09 -8.49 -22.55
#